data_AF-A0A495FBP4-F1
#
_entry.id   AF-A0A495FBP4-F1
#
_cell.length_a   1.000
_cell.length_b   1.000
_cell.length_c   1.000
_cell.angle_alpha   90.00
_cell.angle_beta   90.00
_cell.angle_gamma   90.00
#
_symmetry.space_group_name_H-M   'P 1'
#
loop_
_entity.id
_entity.type
_entity.pdbx_description
1 polymer ?
#
loop_
_entity_poly.entity_id
_entity_poly.type
_entity_poly.pdbx_seq_one_letter_code
_entity_poly.pdbx_strand_id
1 'polypeptide(L)' 'MALEDDIATLTVLVQDMLAKSGEIAGFDARAWLDRWLTGVVPALGNRRPIDVLNEPDGLEVVRSLLSRAQSGAYS' A
#
# COMPACT_ATOMS: atom_id res chain seq x y z
N MET A 1 7.60 -8.42 -14.31
CA MET A 1 8.72 -8.61 -13.37
C MET A 1 8.85 -7.44 -12.39
N ALA A 2 9.00 -6.17 -12.81
CA ALA A 2 9.09 -5.04 -11.86
C ALA A 2 7.85 -4.89 -10.95
N LEU A 3 6.64 -4.83 -11.54
CA LEU A 3 5.39 -4.66 -10.77
C LEU A 3 5.13 -5.75 -9.71
N GLU A 4 5.51 -7.01 -9.98
CA GLU A 4 5.33 -8.08 -8.99
C GLU A 4 6.25 -7.93 -7.78
N ASP A 5 7.48 -7.46 -8.01
CA ASP A 5 8.47 -7.13 -6.98
C ASP A 5 8.03 -5.91 -6.15
N ASP A 6 7.48 -4.90 -6.82
CA ASP A 6 6.88 -3.72 -6.19
C ASP A 6 5.73 -4.12 -5.23
N ILE A 7 4.80 -4.96 -5.71
CA ILE A 7 3.67 -5.43 -4.89
C ILE A 7 4.18 -6.30 -3.73
N ALA A 8 5.21 -7.13 -3.95
CA ALA A 8 5.83 -7.91 -2.87
C ALA A 8 6.43 -7.00 -1.78
N THR A 9 7.17 -5.96 -2.19
CA THR A 9 7.75 -4.96 -1.28
C THR A 9 6.67 -4.24 -0.46
N LEU A 10 5.59 -3.80 -1.10
CA LEU A 10 4.47 -3.16 -0.43
C LEU A 10 3.72 -4.13 0.52
N THR A 11 3.63 -5.41 0.17
CA THR A 11 3.00 -6.42 1.03
C THR A 11 3.77 -6.57 2.35
N VAL A 12 5.11 -6.66 2.27
CA VAL A 12 5.99 -6.74 3.44
C VAL A 12 5.87 -5.47 4.30
N LEU A 13 5.80 -4.29 3.68
CA LEU A 13 5.58 -3.04 4.39
C LEU A 13 4.27 -3.05 5.20
N VAL A 14 3.17 -3.49 4.59
CA VAL A 14 1.86 -3.57 5.27
C VAL A 14 1.90 -4.60 6.41
N GLN A 15 2.57 -5.74 6.23
CA GLN A 15 2.75 -6.72 7.30
C GLN A 15 3.54 -6.16 8.49
N ASP A 16 4.63 -5.45 8.23
CA ASP A 16 5.40 -4.75 9.28
C ASP A 16 4.55 -3.70 9.99
N MET A 17 3.72 -2.96 9.24
CA MET A 17 2.80 -1.97 9.80
C MET A 17 1.80 -2.60 10.79
N LEU A 18 1.24 -3.75 10.43
CA LEU A 18 0.28 -4.51 11.26
C LEU A 18 0.95 -5.14 12.47
N ALA A 19 2.16 -5.69 12.30
CA ALA A 19 2.95 -6.25 13.39
C ALA A 19 3.23 -5.20 14.47
N LYS A 20 3.50 -3.96 14.07
CA LYS A 20 3.67 -2.84 15.00
C LYS A 20 2.36 -2.38 15.64
N SER A 21 1.22 -2.57 14.97
CA SER A 21 -0.11 -2.16 15.49
C SER A 21 -0.74 -3.19 16.45
N GLY A 22 -0.17 -4.39 16.58
CA GLY A 22 -0.53 -5.35 17.63
C GLY A 22 -1.62 -6.37 17.29
N GLU A 23 -2.12 -6.41 16.05
CA GLU A 23 -3.14 -7.39 15.64
C GLU A 23 -2.86 -7.94 14.24
N ILE A 24 -2.59 -9.25 14.14
CA ILE A 24 -2.38 -9.95 12.85
C ILE A 24 -3.00 -11.35 12.83
N ALA A 25 -4.03 -11.60 13.65
CA ALA A 25 -4.72 -12.89 13.60
C ALA A 25 -5.69 -12.90 12.40
N GLY A 26 -5.25 -13.49 11.28
CA GLY A 26 -6.10 -13.71 10.10
C GLY A 26 -6.18 -12.56 9.09
N PHE A 27 -5.32 -11.54 9.21
CA PHE A 27 -5.25 -10.46 8.22
C PHE A 27 -4.39 -10.86 7.02
N ASP A 28 -5.00 -10.95 5.84
CA ASP A 28 -4.29 -11.23 4.60
C ASP A 28 -3.82 -9.93 3.94
N ALA A 29 -2.58 -9.53 4.24
CA ALA A 29 -2.00 -8.29 3.72
C ALA A 29 -1.90 -8.26 2.20
N ARG A 30 -1.71 -9.42 1.56
CA ARG A 30 -1.62 -9.53 0.10
C ARG A 30 -3.00 -9.27 -0.52
N ALA A 31 -4.03 -9.93 -0.03
CA ALA A 31 -5.39 -9.77 -0.53
C ALA A 31 -5.93 -8.35 -0.25
N TRP A 32 -5.62 -7.78 0.92
CA TRP A 32 -5.95 -6.40 1.24
C TRP A 32 -5.26 -5.42 0.28
N LEU A 33 -3.96 -5.61 0.05
CA LEU A 33 -3.18 -4.74 -0.83
C LEU A 33 -3.71 -4.82 -2.27
N ASP A 34 -4.00 -6.01 -2.78
CA ASP A 34 -4.54 -6.20 -4.13
C ASP A 34 -5.87 -5.45 -4.34
N ARG A 35 -6.77 -5.57 -3.35
CA ARG A 35 -8.04 -4.81 -3.34
C ARG A 35 -7.81 -3.30 -3.23
N TRP A 36 -6.81 -2.87 -2.46
CA TRP A 36 -6.48 -1.46 -2.32
C TRP A 36 -5.85 -0.87 -3.59
N LEU A 37 -4.98 -1.62 -4.27
CA LEU A 37 -4.32 -1.22 -5.52
C LEU A 37 -5.32 -1.01 -6.67
N THR A 38 -6.40 -1.78 -6.68
CA THR A 38 -7.49 -1.66 -7.66
C THR A 38 -8.56 -0.64 -7.26
N GLY A 39 -8.58 -0.24 -5.99
CA GLY A 39 -9.48 0.77 -5.45
C GLY A 39 -9.06 2.20 -5.79
N VAL A 40 -10.02 3.11 -5.83
CA VAL A 40 -9.76 4.54 -6.03
C VAL A 40 -9.33 5.17 -4.70
N VAL A 41 -8.18 5.84 -4.70
CA VAL A 41 -7.65 6.49 -3.50
C VAL A 41 -7.72 8.02 -3.67
N PRO A 42 -8.51 8.73 -2.83
CA PRO A 42 -8.70 10.17 -2.96
C PRO A 42 -7.39 10.95 -2.78
N ALA A 43 -6.49 10.48 -1.91
CA ALA A 43 -5.18 11.09 -1.70
C ALA A 43 -4.22 11.01 -2.90
N LEU A 44 -4.50 10.13 -3.87
CA LEU A 44 -3.78 10.05 -5.15
C LEU A 44 -4.44 10.89 -6.26
N GLY A 45 -5.35 11.80 -5.88
CA GLY A 45 -6.16 12.56 -6.83
C GLY A 45 -7.30 11.72 -7.41
N ASN A 46 -7.90 10.84 -6.60
CA ASN A 46 -8.96 9.94 -7.02
C ASN A 46 -8.51 8.96 -8.13
N ARG A 47 -7.27 8.48 -8.03
CA ARG A 47 -6.65 7.51 -8.94
C ARG A 47 -6.44 6.17 -8.26
N ARG A 48 -6.27 5.10 -9.04
CA ARG A 48 -5.93 3.78 -8.50
C ARG A 48 -4.42 3.72 -8.24
N PRO A 49 -3.97 3.19 -7.09
CA PRO A 49 -2.55 3.04 -6.81
C PRO A 49 -1.81 2.20 -7.84
N ILE A 50 -2.49 1.25 -8.49
CA ILE A 50 -1.89 0.46 -9.57
C ILE A 50 -1.54 1.30 -10.81
N ASP A 51 -2.30 2.34 -11.11
CA ASP A 51 -1.96 3.25 -12.21
C ASP A 51 -0.69 4.05 -11.83
N VAL A 52 -0.60 4.49 -10.57
CA VAL A 52 0.57 5.20 -10.04
C VAL A 52 1.81 4.30 -10.00
N LEU A 53 1.67 3.01 -9.64
CA LEU A 53 2.77 2.04 -9.67
C LEU A 53 3.36 1.83 -11.06
N ASN A 54 2.60 2.07 -12.13
CA ASN A 54 3.11 2.01 -13.50
C ASN A 54 3.86 3.30 -13.91
N GLU A 55 3.80 4.37 -13.10
CA GLU A 55 4.56 5.59 -13.31
C GLU A 55 5.98 5.45 -12.74
N PRO A 56 6.99 6.15 -13.31
CA PRO A 56 8.30 6.26 -12.70
C PRO A 56 8.18 6.85 -11.29
N ASP A 57 8.93 6.31 -10.32
CA ASP A 57 8.83 6.63 -8.89
C ASP A 57 7.47 6.29 -8.22
N GLY A 58 6.57 5.60 -8.92
CA GLY A 58 5.25 5.22 -8.40
C GLY A 58 5.29 4.44 -7.09
N LEU A 59 6.27 3.54 -6.96
CA LEU A 59 6.50 2.76 -5.75
C LEU A 59 6.75 3.66 -4.52
N GLU A 60 7.62 4.66 -4.65
CA GLU A 60 7.99 5.57 -3.56
C GLU A 60 6.78 6.39 -3.09
N VAL A 61 5.93 6.83 -4.03
CA VAL A 61 4.68 7.53 -3.75
C VAL A 61 3.71 6.65 -2.96
N VAL A 62 3.48 5.43 -3.44
CA VAL A 62 2.56 4.47 -2.78
C VAL A 62 3.09 4.04 -1.42
N ARG A 63 4.39 3.79 -1.30
CA ARG A 63 5.07 3.47 -0.05
C ARG A 63 4.92 4.60 0.98
N SER A 64 5.17 5.84 0.57
CA SER A 64 5.00 7.02 1.43
C SER A 64 3.55 7.18 1.89
N LEU A 65 2.59 6.87 1.02
CA LEU A 65 1.16 6.93 1.34
C LEU A 65 0.77 5.91 2.41
N LEU A 66 1.21 4.65 2.27
CA LEU A 66 0.97 3.60 3.25
C LEU A 66 1.61 3.92 4.61
N SER A 67 2.86 4.42 4.63
CA SER A 67 3.50 4.85 5.88
C SER A 67 2.72 5.98 6.57
N ARG A 68 2.18 6.95 5.84
CA ARG A 68 1.33 8.01 6.42
C ARG A 68 0.01 7.46 6.96
N ALA A 69 -0.58 6.48 6.28
CA ALA A 69 -1.77 5.78 6.75
C ALA A 69 -1.52 5.01 8.06
N GLN A 70 -0.31 4.45 8.26
CA GLN A 70 0.09 3.80 9.52
C GLN A 70 0.01 4.75 10.72
N SER A 71 0.49 5.98 10.54
CA SER A 71 0.60 6.95 11.62
C SER A 71 -0.73 7.58 12.03
N GLY A 72 -1.85 7.18 11.40
CA GLY A 72 -3.15 7.81 11.61
C GLY A 72 -3.19 9.29 11.17
N ALA A 73 -2.17 9.74 10.43
CA ALA A 73 -2.02 11.11 9.96
C ALA A 73 -2.87 11.34 8.70
N TYR A 74 -4.17 11.09 8.82
CA TYR A 74 -5.22 11.66 7.99
C TYR A 74 -6.10 12.50 8.91
N SER A 75 -5.59 13.65 9.32
CA SER A 75 -6.35 14.76 9.88
C SER A 75 -5.97 16.02 9.12
#